data_AF-A0A9W8ZTB7-F1
#
_entry.id   AF-A0A9W8ZTB7-F1
#
_cell.length_a   1.000
_cell.length_b   1.000
_cell.length_c   1.000
_cell.angle_alpha   90.00
_cell.angle_beta   90.00
_cell.angle_gamma   90.00
#
_symmetry.space_group_name_H-M   'P 1'
#
loop_
_entity.id
_entity.type
_entity.pdbx_description
1 polymer ?
#
loop_
_entity_poly.entity_id
_entity_poly.type
_entity_poly.pdbx_seq_one_letter_code
_entity_poly.pdbx_strand_id
1 'polypeptide(L)'
;MRHSWQAFYDTDIGTRRLCNPATRKKILCDIEAWAIDASSEPGYWMFGLAGTGKTTIAVSVCEMLQGKKVLAATFFCSRQMPEGNNYRLIIPTLSYQLARFSRTFAMSLKNILTTDPDIVTKKPQTQIERLLIEPWKAVIQAAQMGTYSPVLVLDALDECQDI
;
A
#
# COMPACT_ATOMS: atom_id res chain seq x y z
N MET A 1 -15.40 8.24 -1.95
CA MET A 1 -14.89 6.86 -2.16
C MET A 1 -14.84 6.15 -0.81
N ARG A 2 -15.54 5.03 -0.67
CA ARG A 2 -15.43 4.17 0.53
C ARG A 2 -14.06 3.52 0.54
N HIS A 3 -13.39 3.49 1.69
CA HIS A 3 -12.10 2.86 1.90
C HIS A 3 -12.03 2.27 3.31
N SER A 4 -11.06 1.40 3.56
CA SER A 4 -10.86 0.72 4.85
C SER A 4 -9.81 1.45 5.69
N TRP A 5 -10.24 2.04 6.80
CA TRP A 5 -9.29 2.59 7.78
C TRP A 5 -8.56 1.48 8.54
N GLN A 6 -9.20 0.32 8.72
CA GLN A 6 -8.63 -0.81 9.44
C GLN A 6 -7.44 -1.46 8.72
N ALA A 7 -7.33 -1.24 7.40
CA ALA A 7 -6.27 -1.78 6.57
C ALA A 7 -4.97 -0.95 6.60
N PHE A 8 -4.97 0.28 7.14
CA PHE A 8 -3.75 1.07 7.25
C PHE A 8 -2.84 0.46 8.31
N TYR A 9 -1.52 0.44 8.09
CA TYR A 9 -0.58 -0.20 9.01
C TYR A 9 -0.63 0.35 10.45
N ASP A 10 -0.91 1.65 10.60
CA ASP A 10 -0.84 2.44 11.84
C ASP A 10 -2.18 2.52 12.60
N THR A 11 -3.23 1.85 12.12
CA THR A 11 -4.50 1.79 12.85
C THR A 11 -4.34 1.01 14.15
N ASP A 12 -4.79 1.59 15.27
CA ASP A 12 -4.73 0.97 16.59
C ASP A 12 -5.78 -0.14 16.74
N ILE A 13 -5.33 -1.36 16.44
CA ILE A 13 -6.12 -2.60 16.47
C ILE A 13 -5.57 -3.60 17.50
N GLY A 14 -4.61 -3.19 18.34
CA GLY A 14 -3.99 -4.00 19.39
C GLY A 14 -3.13 -5.20 18.97
N THR A 15 -3.15 -5.61 17.69
CA THR A 15 -2.48 -6.84 17.21
C THR A 15 -1.20 -6.60 16.40
N ARG A 16 -0.98 -5.40 15.84
CA ARG A 16 0.22 -5.08 15.07
C ARG A 16 1.35 -4.63 15.99
N ARG A 17 2.47 -5.34 15.92
CA ARG A 17 3.69 -5.05 16.69
C ARG A 17 4.88 -4.95 15.75
N LEU A 18 5.81 -4.09 16.12
CA LEU A 18 7.11 -3.98 15.46
C LEU A 18 7.98 -5.20 15.77
N CYS A 19 8.95 -5.45 14.88
CA CYS A 19 10.01 -6.39 15.14
C CYS A 19 10.78 -5.93 16.38
N ASN A 20 11.25 -6.91 17.17
CA ASN A 20 12.25 -6.60 18.17
C ASN A 20 13.47 -6.00 17.44
N PRO A 21 13.97 -4.80 17.82
CA PRO A 21 15.08 -4.15 17.13
C PRO A 21 16.36 -4.99 17.04
N ALA A 22 16.53 -5.97 17.94
CA ALA A 22 17.66 -6.90 17.92
C ALA A 22 17.53 -8.02 16.86
N THR A 23 16.35 -8.27 16.31
CA THR A 23 16.07 -9.39 15.40
C THR A 23 15.69 -8.87 14.01
N ARG A 24 15.81 -9.72 12.98
CA ARG A 24 15.40 -9.42 11.59
C ARG A 24 16.08 -8.19 10.95
N LYS A 25 17.17 -7.68 11.52
CA LYS A 25 17.94 -6.54 10.96
C LYS A 25 18.31 -6.72 9.49
N LYS A 26 18.85 -7.89 9.14
CA LYS A 26 19.31 -8.17 7.77
C LYS A 26 18.19 -7.97 6.75
N ILE A 27 17.03 -8.61 6.96
CA ILE A 27 15.90 -8.49 6.02
C ILE A 27 15.34 -7.07 5.96
N LEU A 28 15.32 -6.33 7.08
CA LEU A 28 14.90 -4.92 7.08
C LEU A 28 15.86 -4.06 6.26
N CYS A 29 17.18 -4.24 6.42
CA CYS A 29 18.19 -3.54 5.62
C CYS A 29 18.10 -3.92 4.13
N ASP A 30 17.86 -5.19 3.81
CA ASP A 30 17.74 -5.66 2.43
C ASP A 30 16.50 -5.02 1.75
N ILE A 31 15.36 -4.95 2.46
CA ILE A 31 14.14 -4.27 1.97
C ILE A 31 14.36 -2.77 1.87
N GLU A 32 15.06 -2.16 2.83
CA GLU A 32 15.40 -0.74 2.79
C GLU A 32 16.21 -0.39 1.54
N ALA A 33 17.29 -1.15 1.29
CA ALA A 33 18.16 -0.97 0.14
C ALA A 33 17.37 -1.13 -1.17
N TRP A 34 16.50 -2.13 -1.26
CA TRP A 34 15.59 -2.31 -2.39
C TRP A 34 14.65 -1.12 -2.58
N ALA A 35 14.02 -0.64 -1.51
CA ALA A 35 12.98 0.39 -1.58
C ALA A 35 13.50 1.78 -2.00
N ILE A 36 14.77 2.08 -1.71
CA ILE A 36 15.38 3.38 -2.02
C ILE A 36 16.19 3.38 -3.31
N ASP A 37 16.39 2.21 -3.93
CA ASP A 37 17.14 2.08 -5.17
C ASP A 37 16.19 2.15 -6.38
N ALA A 38 16.32 3.22 -7.17
CA ALA A 38 15.51 3.41 -8.37
C ALA A 38 15.80 2.39 -9.48
N SER A 39 16.90 1.64 -9.39
CA SER A 39 17.26 0.57 -10.33
C SER A 39 16.82 -0.82 -9.89
N SER A 40 16.28 -0.94 -8.68
CA SER A 40 15.76 -2.20 -8.16
C SER A 40 14.48 -2.64 -8.85
N GLU A 41 14.19 -3.95 -8.76
CA GLU A 41 12.98 -4.55 -9.32
C GLU A 41 11.70 -3.87 -8.76
N PRO A 42 10.64 -3.70 -9.55
CA PRO A 42 9.43 -2.98 -9.12
C PRO A 42 8.66 -3.59 -7.94
N GLY A 43 9.00 -4.81 -7.51
CA GLY A 43 8.32 -5.51 -6.43
C GLY A 43 9.28 -6.35 -5.58
N TYR A 44 9.00 -6.40 -4.28
CA TYR A 44 9.67 -7.27 -3.32
C TYR A 44 8.65 -8.24 -2.73
N TRP A 45 8.87 -9.53 -2.92
CA TRP A 45 7.97 -10.57 -2.40
C TRP A 45 8.58 -11.30 -1.20
N MET A 46 7.98 -11.13 -0.02
CA MET A 46 8.39 -11.83 1.20
C MET A 46 7.48 -13.04 1.44
N PHE A 47 8.06 -14.24 1.43
CA PHE A 47 7.35 -15.48 1.72
C PHE A 47 8.01 -16.25 2.87
N GLY A 48 7.24 -17.13 3.52
CA GLY A 48 7.69 -17.90 4.66
C GLY A 48 6.54 -18.59 5.36
N LEU A 49 6.84 -19.57 6.22
CA LEU A 49 5.82 -20.35 6.94
C LEU A 49 4.89 -19.46 7.78
N ALA A 50 3.67 -19.93 8.03
CA ALA A 50 2.75 -19.28 8.94
C ALA A 50 3.41 -19.12 10.33
N GLY A 51 3.15 -17.99 11.01
CA GLY A 51 3.73 -17.70 12.32
C GLY A 51 5.20 -17.24 12.33
N THR A 52 5.87 -17.09 11.19
CA THR A 52 7.29 -16.65 11.14
C THR A 52 7.51 -15.15 11.38
N GLY A 53 6.43 -14.37 11.56
CA GLY A 53 6.49 -12.93 11.83
C GLY A 53 6.55 -12.04 10.58
N LYS A 54 6.04 -12.49 9.42
CA LYS A 54 6.01 -11.69 8.18
C LYS A 54 5.27 -10.36 8.36
N THR A 55 4.06 -10.39 8.92
CA THR A 55 3.30 -9.17 9.27
C THR A 55 4.08 -8.24 10.18
N THR A 56 4.81 -8.78 11.16
CA THR A 56 5.68 -8.00 12.06
C THR A 56 6.81 -7.28 11.29
N ILE A 57 7.41 -7.96 10.30
CA ILE A 57 8.39 -7.37 9.40
C ILE A 57 7.73 -6.28 8.54
N ALA A 58 6.55 -6.56 7.95
CA ALA A 58 5.82 -5.59 7.14
C ALA A 58 5.46 -4.31 7.91
N VAL A 59 5.03 -4.41 9.17
CA VAL A 59 4.78 -3.24 10.04
C VAL A 59 6.06 -2.45 10.28
N SER A 60 7.18 -3.15 10.54
CA SER A 60 8.49 -2.49 10.76
C SER A 60 9.02 -1.80 9.51
N VAL A 61 8.80 -2.41 8.34
CA VAL A 61 9.10 -1.81 7.03
C VAL A 61 8.25 -0.55 6.83
N CYS A 62 6.95 -0.58 7.17
CA CYS A 62 6.10 0.61 7.07
C CYS A 62 6.63 1.76 7.93
N GLU A 63 6.94 1.53 9.20
CA GLU A 63 7.54 2.55 10.09
C GLU A 63 8.81 3.17 9.48
N MET A 64 9.71 2.31 8.99
CA MET A 64 10.95 2.74 8.35
C MET A 64 10.71 3.59 7.10
N LEU A 65 9.83 3.15 6.20
CA LEU A 65 9.50 3.85 4.96
C LEU A 65 8.74 5.16 5.25
N GLN A 66 7.91 5.19 6.29
CA GLN A 66 7.23 6.39 6.78
C GLN A 66 8.25 7.42 7.26
N GLY A 67 9.24 7.00 8.06
CA GLY A 67 10.33 7.87 8.53
C GLY A 67 11.15 8.47 7.38
N LYS A 68 11.26 7.77 6.25
CA LYS A 68 11.91 8.24 5.02
C LYS A 68 10.97 9.00 4.07
N LYS A 69 9.68 9.12 4.40
CA LYS A 69 8.65 9.77 3.58
C LYS A 69 8.45 9.16 2.20
N VAL A 70 8.70 7.85 2.07
CA VAL A 70 8.48 7.08 0.83
C VAL A 70 7.35 6.07 0.93
N LEU A 71 6.76 5.87 2.13
CA LEU A 71 5.56 5.05 2.29
C LEU A 71 4.34 5.78 1.70
N ALA A 72 3.78 5.25 0.62
CA ALA A 72 2.71 5.90 -0.13
C ALA A 72 1.33 5.32 0.16
N ALA A 73 1.24 4.01 0.38
CA ALA A 73 0.01 3.37 0.83
C ALA A 73 0.29 2.02 1.49
N THR A 74 -0.65 1.60 2.34
CA THR A 74 -0.62 0.28 2.99
C THR A 74 -1.96 -0.42 2.90
N PHE A 75 -1.94 -1.75 2.82
CA PHE A 75 -3.14 -2.57 3.03
C PHE A 75 -2.75 -3.86 3.73
N PHE A 76 -3.18 -3.98 4.98
CA PHE A 76 -2.99 -5.17 5.80
C PHE A 76 -4.30 -5.95 5.83
N CYS A 77 -4.38 -7.04 5.05
CA CYS A 77 -5.51 -7.94 5.13
C CYS A 77 -5.54 -8.61 6.52
N SER A 78 -6.74 -8.86 7.04
CA SER A 78 -6.91 -9.63 8.26
C SER A 78 -8.30 -10.25 8.32
N ARG A 79 -8.38 -11.56 8.57
CA ARG A 79 -9.66 -12.25 8.78
C ARG A 79 -10.45 -11.72 9.97
N GLN A 80 -9.75 -11.12 10.93
CA GLN A 80 -10.35 -10.58 12.16
C GLN A 80 -10.96 -9.19 11.93
N MET A 81 -10.78 -8.60 10.75
CA MET A 81 -11.25 -7.24 10.43
C MET A 81 -12.29 -7.31 9.31
N PRO A 82 -13.54 -6.89 9.57
CA PRO A 82 -14.60 -6.89 8.56
C PRO A 82 -14.28 -6.10 7.29
N GLU A 83 -13.40 -5.09 7.37
CA GLU A 83 -12.94 -4.35 6.18
C GLU A 83 -11.59 -4.86 5.66
N GLY A 84 -10.81 -5.57 6.48
CA GLY A 84 -9.51 -6.15 6.12
C GLY A 84 -9.61 -7.49 5.40
N ASN A 85 -10.78 -8.12 5.36
CA ASN A 85 -11.02 -9.34 4.59
C ASN A 85 -11.70 -9.09 3.23
N ASN A 86 -12.09 -7.84 2.92
CA ASN A 86 -12.85 -7.50 1.74
C ASN A 86 -11.92 -6.99 0.62
N TYR A 87 -11.59 -7.86 -0.34
CA TYR A 87 -10.71 -7.52 -1.46
C TYR A 87 -11.18 -6.30 -2.27
N ARG A 88 -12.49 -6.03 -2.31
CA ARG A 88 -13.07 -4.88 -3.02
C ARG A 88 -12.64 -3.54 -2.43
N LEU A 89 -12.14 -3.54 -1.20
CA LEU A 89 -11.62 -2.33 -0.55
C LEU A 89 -10.13 -2.10 -0.81
N ILE A 90 -9.38 -3.07 -1.36
CA ILE A 90 -7.94 -2.91 -1.59
C ILE A 90 -7.68 -1.69 -2.47
N ILE A 91 -8.21 -1.69 -3.70
CA ILE A 91 -7.92 -0.62 -4.68
C ILE A 91 -8.43 0.74 -4.20
N PRO A 92 -9.68 0.90 -3.73
CA PRO A 92 -10.14 2.18 -3.18
C PRO A 92 -9.31 2.70 -2.01
N THR A 93 -8.83 1.81 -1.14
CA THR A 93 -8.01 2.17 0.02
C THR A 93 -6.61 2.61 -0.36
N LEU A 94 -6.00 1.96 -1.35
CA LEU A 94 -4.73 2.38 -1.93
C LEU A 94 -4.88 3.73 -2.65
N SER A 95 -5.89 3.90 -3.51
CA SER A 95 -6.16 5.16 -4.20
C SER A 95 -6.35 6.32 -3.23
N TYR A 96 -7.07 6.10 -2.12
CA TYR A 96 -7.24 7.12 -1.09
C TYR A 96 -5.91 7.54 -0.44
N GLN A 97 -5.07 6.57 -0.04
CA GLN A 97 -3.77 6.87 0.56
C GLN A 97 -2.81 7.54 -0.43
N LEU A 98 -2.78 7.10 -1.69
CA LEU A 98 -1.99 7.74 -2.74
C LEU A 98 -2.43 9.19 -3.03
N ALA A 99 -3.73 9.48 -2.92
CA ALA A 99 -4.23 10.86 -3.01
C ALA A 99 -3.80 11.73 -1.82
N ARG A 100 -3.61 11.15 -0.63
CA ARG A 100 -3.01 11.86 0.51
C ARG A 100 -1.51 12.07 0.32
N PHE A 101 -0.83 11.14 -0.35
CA PHE A 101 0.59 11.20 -0.61
C PHE A 101 0.97 12.20 -1.72
N SER A 102 0.20 12.24 -2.83
CA SER A 102 0.49 13.09 -3.99
C SER A 102 -0.70 13.97 -4.38
N ARG A 103 -0.49 15.29 -4.39
CA ARG A 103 -1.50 16.26 -4.81
C ARG A 103 -1.89 16.08 -6.28
N THR A 104 -0.94 15.77 -7.15
CA THR A 104 -1.21 15.54 -8.58
C THR A 104 -2.03 14.27 -8.78
N PHE A 105 -1.73 13.20 -8.03
CA PHE A 105 -2.56 12.01 -8.00
C PHE A 105 -3.99 12.35 -7.53
N ALA A 106 -4.13 13.11 -6.44
CA ALA A 106 -5.43 13.49 -5.89
C ALA A 106 -6.29 14.28 -6.89
N MET A 107 -5.69 15.22 -7.62
CA MET A 107 -6.39 16.00 -8.65
C MET A 107 -6.87 15.09 -9.79
N SER A 108 -6.01 14.20 -10.29
CA SER A 108 -6.38 13.26 -11.34
C SER A 108 -7.48 12.29 -10.88
N LEU A 109 -7.35 11.73 -9.67
CA LEU A 109 -8.35 10.85 -9.08
C LEU A 109 -9.70 11.55 -8.91
N LYS A 110 -9.70 12.80 -8.43
CA LYS A 110 -10.93 13.60 -8.28
C LYS A 110 -11.64 13.78 -9.62
N ASN A 111 -10.91 14.08 -10.69
CA ASN A 111 -11.50 14.22 -12.02
C ASN A 111 -12.14 12.90 -12.48
N ILE A 112 -11.46 11.77 -12.30
CA ILE A 112 -12.00 10.44 -12.67
C ILE A 112 -13.28 10.13 -11.89
N LEU A 113 -13.29 10.37 -10.58
CA LEU A 113 -14.47 10.15 -9.73
C LEU A 113 -15.63 11.13 -10.02
N THR A 114 -15.33 12.30 -10.57
CA THR A 114 -16.37 13.26 -10.99
C THR A 114 -17.02 12.81 -12.29
N THR A 115 -16.24 12.25 -13.22
CA THR A 115 -16.72 11.77 -14.53
C THR A 115 -17.37 10.39 -14.46
N ASP A 116 -16.88 9.50 -13.59
CA ASP A 116 -17.41 8.15 -13.37
C ASP A 116 -17.51 7.85 -11.87
N PRO A 117 -18.60 8.28 -11.20
CA PRO A 117 -18.79 8.07 -9.75
C PRO A 117 -18.85 6.61 -9.34
N ASP A 118 -19.27 5.72 -10.25
CA ASP A 118 -19.49 4.29 -9.99
C ASP A 118 -18.24 3.45 -10.24
N ILE A 119 -17.12 4.06 -10.64
CA ILE A 119 -15.87 3.35 -10.98
C ILE A 119 -15.39 2.40 -9.87
N VAL A 120 -15.64 2.73 -8.61
CA VAL A 120 -15.28 1.94 -7.42
C VAL A 120 -16.06 0.64 -7.26
N THR A 121 -17.10 0.44 -8.08
CA THR A 121 -17.93 -0.78 -8.11
C THR A 121 -17.54 -1.70 -9.26
N LYS A 122 -16.68 -1.23 -10.19
CA LYS A 122 -16.29 -1.99 -11.39
C LYS A 122 -15.33 -3.12 -11.02
N LYS A 123 -15.02 -3.97 -12.00
CA LYS A 123 -14.09 -5.09 -11.83
C LYS A 123 -12.71 -4.60 -11.36
N PRO A 124 -11.95 -5.40 -10.59
CA PRO A 124 -10.64 -5.00 -10.08
C PRO A 124 -9.67 -4.49 -11.15
N GLN A 125 -9.63 -5.12 -12.32
CA GLN A 125 -8.78 -4.67 -13.42
C GLN A 125 -9.10 -3.22 -13.85
N THR A 126 -10.39 -2.92 -14.05
CA THR A 126 -10.83 -1.56 -14.40
C THR A 126 -10.50 -0.56 -13.30
N GLN A 127 -10.65 -0.96 -12.03
CA GLN A 127 -10.28 -0.13 -10.90
C GLN A 127 -8.77 0.13 -10.84
N ILE A 128 -7.91 -0.86 -11.09
CA ILE A 128 -6.46 -0.69 -11.14
C ILE A 128 -6.09 0.31 -12.23
N GLU A 129 -6.62 0.11 -13.44
CA GLU A 129 -6.33 0.98 -14.58
C GLU A 129 -6.75 2.43 -14.31
N ARG A 130 -7.97 2.63 -13.83
CA ARG A 130 -8.59 3.95 -13.69
C ARG A 130 -8.24 4.66 -12.38
N LEU A 131 -8.07 3.93 -11.28
CA LEU A 131 -7.91 4.54 -9.95
C LEU A 131 -6.48 4.50 -9.43
N LEU A 132 -5.59 3.73 -10.06
CA LEU A 132 -4.17 3.68 -9.72
C LEU A 132 -3.30 4.14 -10.91
N ILE A 133 -3.35 3.42 -12.03
CA ILE A 133 -2.42 3.63 -13.15
C ILE A 133 -2.62 5.00 -13.80
N GLU A 134 -3.84 5.35 -14.19
CA GLU A 134 -4.13 6.61 -14.89
C GLU A 134 -3.75 7.85 -14.03
N PRO A 135 -4.16 7.96 -12.75
CA PRO A 135 -3.69 9.03 -11.88
C PRO A 135 -2.16 9.04 -11.68
N TRP A 136 -1.52 7.87 -11.64
CA TRP A 136 -0.07 7.78 -11.45
C TRP A 136 0.70 8.24 -12.70
N LYS A 137 0.18 7.99 -13.90
CA LYS A 137 0.75 8.53 -15.15
C LYS A 137 0.80 10.06 -15.13
N ALA A 138 -0.23 10.72 -14.60
CA ALA A 138 -0.25 12.18 -14.46
C ALA A 138 0.85 12.68 -13.49
N VAL A 139 1.15 11.93 -12.42
CA VAL A 139 2.25 12.25 -11.49
C VAL A 139 3.61 12.17 -12.20
N ILE A 140 3.83 11.11 -12.99
CA ILE A 140 5.07 10.93 -13.77
C ILE A 140 5.24 12.07 -14.78
N GLN A 141 4.19 12.40 -15.52
CA GLN A 141 4.22 13.47 -16.54
C GLN A 141 4.46 14.85 -15.95
N ALA A 142 3.99 15.11 -14.73
CA ALA A 142 4.21 16.39 -14.06
C ALA A 142 5.66 16.63 -13.62
N ALA A 143 6.57 15.65 -13.82
CA ALA A 143 7.97 15.69 -13.38
C ALA A 143 8.14 16.05 -11.88
N GLN A 144 7.11 15.77 -11.07
CA GLN A 144 7.08 16.09 -9.64
C GLN A 144 7.74 15.04 -8.76
N MET A 145 8.24 13.95 -9.36
CA MET A 145 9.00 12.95 -8.62
C MET A 145 10.48 13.23 -8.81
N GLY A 146 11.13 13.65 -7.72
CA GLY A 146 12.58 13.59 -7.61
C GLY A 146 13.08 12.14 -7.52
N THR A 147 14.23 11.93 -6.90
CA THR A 147 14.96 10.66 -6.79
C THR A 147 14.27 9.53 -6.00
N TYR A 148 13.00 9.67 -5.60
CA TYR A 148 12.34 8.73 -4.69
C TYR A 148 11.15 8.03 -5.33
N SER A 149 11.14 6.70 -5.21
CA SER A 149 10.04 5.83 -5.62
C SER A 149 9.07 5.61 -4.45
N PRO A 150 7.81 6.05 -4.54
CA PRO A 150 6.82 5.72 -3.52
C PRO A 150 6.54 4.22 -3.45
N VAL A 151 6.44 3.72 -2.22
CA VAL A 151 6.30 2.30 -1.92
C VAL A 151 4.91 2.00 -1.39
N LEU A 152 4.31 0.92 -1.90
CA LEU A 152 3.06 0.36 -1.40
C LEU A 152 3.38 -0.94 -0.67
N VAL A 153 2.85 -1.10 0.55
CA VAL A 153 3.03 -2.33 1.34
C VAL A 153 1.69 -3.06 1.46
N LEU A 154 1.64 -4.29 0.95
CA LEU A 154 0.48 -5.18 1.06
C LEU A 154 0.89 -6.38 1.90
N ASP A 155 0.14 -6.67 2.97
CA ASP A 155 0.39 -7.81 3.85
C ASP A 155 -0.81 -8.75 3.89
N ALA A 156 -0.51 -10.04 4.04
CA ALA A 156 -1.48 -11.12 4.23
C ALA A 156 -2.60 -11.18 3.18
N LEU A 157 -2.32 -10.90 1.90
CA LEU A 157 -3.33 -10.93 0.82
C LEU A 157 -4.11 -12.26 0.77
N ASP A 158 -3.50 -13.37 1.22
CA ASP A 158 -4.12 -14.69 1.37
C ASP A 158 -5.19 -14.77 2.48
N GLU A 159 -5.28 -13.77 3.35
CA GLU A 159 -6.33 -13.63 4.35
C GLU A 159 -7.58 -12.89 3.84
N CYS A 160 -7.51 -12.27 2.67
CA CYS A 160 -8.67 -11.66 2.03
C CYS A 160 -9.59 -12.75 1.43
N GLN A 161 -10.89 -12.66 1.70
CA GLN A 161 -11.89 -13.63 1.20
C GLN A 161 -12.19 -13.37 -0.28
N ASP A 162 -12.60 -14.42 -1.00
CA ASP A 162 -13.16 -14.36 -2.37
C ASP A 162 -12.26 -13.72 -3.44
N ILE A 163 -10.93 -13.94 -3.36
CA ILE A 163 -9.97 -13.69 -4.45
C ILE A 163 -10.09 -14.79 -5.53
#